data_AF-A0A1X7PV80-F1
#
_entry.id   AF-A0A1X7PV80-F1
#
_cell.length_a   1.000
_cell.length_b   1.000
_cell.length_c   1.000
_cell.angle_alpha   90.00
_cell.angle_beta   90.00
_cell.angle_gamma   90.00
#
_symmetry.space_group_name_H-M   'P 1'
#
loop_
_entity.id
_entity.type
_entity.pdbx_description
1 polymer ?
#
loop_
_entity_poly.entity_id
_entity_poly.type
_entity_poly.pdbx_seq_one_letter_code
_entity_poly.pdbx_strand_id
1 'polypeptide(L)' 'MADDDSELAENWALVRMPLGEAWSGRARYAAAMFLYKRGLMNAETLEVYRLCSRLDHQDPLAIIRDRGCGKYWLEKMGV' A
#
# COMPACT_ATOMS: atom_id res chain seq x y z
N MET A 1 12.70 5.93 -19.42
CA MET A 1 11.24 6.15 -19.41
C MET A 1 10.48 4.83 -19.32
N ALA A 2 10.82 3.79 -20.10
CA ALA A 2 10.19 2.47 -19.96
C ALA A 2 10.40 1.81 -18.58
N ASP A 3 11.57 2.00 -17.97
CA ASP A 3 11.90 1.38 -16.67
C ASP A 3 11.07 1.95 -15.51
N ASP A 4 10.76 3.25 -15.55
CA ASP A 4 10.01 3.93 -14.48
C ASP A 4 8.54 3.52 -14.46
N ASP A 5 7.92 3.39 -15.64
CA ASP A 5 6.54 2.93 -15.77
C ASP A 5 6.40 1.45 -15.37
N SER A 6 7.40 0.62 -15.69
CA SER A 6 7.43 -0.79 -15.29
C SER A 6 7.56 -0.94 -13.77
N GLU A 7 8.47 -0.19 -13.14
CA GLU A 7 8.65 -0.20 -11.69
C GLU A 7 7.39 0.32 -10.97
N LEU A 8 6.76 1.37 -11.50
CA LEU A 8 5.50 1.89 -10.98
C LEU A 8 4.38 0.83 -11.06
N ALA A 9 4.25 0.14 -12.19
CA ALA A 9 3.25 -0.92 -12.38
C ALA A 9 3.48 -2.10 -11.41
N GLU A 10 4.73 -2.51 -11.20
CA GLU A 10 5.09 -3.56 -10.25
C GLU A 10 4.71 -3.16 -8.81
N ASN A 11 5.04 -1.94 -8.38
CA ASN A 11 4.68 -1.46 -7.06
C ASN A 11 3.16 -1.36 -6.86
N TRP A 12 2.40 -1.02 -7.91
CA TRP A 12 0.94 -1.09 -7.87
C TRP A 12 0.40 -2.52 -7.69
N ALA A 13 1.06 -3.52 -8.26
CA ALA A 13 0.70 -4.92 -8.05
C ALA A 13 1.06 -5.37 -6.62
N LEU A 14 2.26 -5.05 -6.16
CA LEU A 14 2.77 -5.42 -4.83
C LEU A 14 1.95 -4.80 -3.69
N VAL A 15 1.50 -3.54 -3.80
CA VAL A 15 0.67 -2.91 -2.76
C VAL A 15 -0.72 -3.55 -2.65
N ARG A 16 -1.16 -4.28 -3.69
CA ARG A 16 -2.41 -5.04 -3.78
C ARG A 16 -2.25 -6.53 -3.49
N MET A 17 -1.05 -6.97 -3.11
CA MET A 17 -0.77 -8.39 -2.84
C MET A 17 -1.76 -8.97 -1.83
N PRO A 18 -2.31 -10.18 -2.07
CA PRO A 18 -3.31 -10.80 -1.22
C PRO A 18 -2.90 -10.91 0.24
N LEU A 19 -3.89 -10.90 1.13
CA LEU A 19 -3.68 -11.10 2.57
C LEU A 19 -3.33 -12.56 2.86
N GLY A 20 -2.42 -12.78 3.81
CA GLY A 20 -2.05 -14.10 4.31
C GLY A 20 -1.00 -14.85 3.50
N GLU A 21 -0.56 -14.30 2.37
CA GLU A 21 0.66 -14.78 1.72
C GLU A 21 1.88 -14.46 2.59
N ALA A 22 2.79 -15.43 2.74
CA ALA A 22 3.97 -15.26 3.57
C ALA A 22 4.80 -14.06 3.10
N TRP A 23 5.11 -13.15 4.03
CA TRP A 23 5.84 -11.90 3.80
C TRP A 23 5.08 -10.81 3.01
N SER A 24 3.81 -11.04 2.68
CA SER A 24 3.00 -10.09 1.93
C SER A 24 2.82 -8.74 2.64
N GLY A 25 2.81 -8.71 3.98
CA GLY A 25 2.78 -7.45 4.73
C GLY A 25 3.99 -6.57 4.43
N ARG A 26 5.18 -7.17 4.35
CA ARG A 26 6.43 -6.44 4.02
C ARG A 26 6.45 -5.98 2.57
N ALA A 27 6.00 -6.82 1.65
CA ALA A 27 5.89 -6.47 0.23
C ALA A 27 4.94 -5.28 0.03
N ARG A 28 3.74 -5.32 0.63
CA ARG A 28 2.79 -4.20 0.59
C ARG A 28 3.39 -2.92 1.16
N TYR A 29 4.12 -3.00 2.28
CA TYR A 29 4.77 -1.82 2.86
C TYR A 29 5.90 -1.25 1.99
N ALA A 30 6.76 -2.10 1.41
CA ALA A 30 7.82 -1.66 0.52
C ALA A 30 7.23 -0.92 -0.69
N ALA A 31 6.16 -1.46 -1.27
CA ALA A 31 5.44 -0.83 -2.37
C ALA A 31 4.74 0.48 -1.96
N ALA A 32 4.11 0.51 -0.78
CA ALA A 32 3.52 1.72 -0.23
C ALA A 32 4.57 2.83 -0.05
N MET A 33 5.78 2.49 0.41
CA MET A 33 6.89 3.43 0.55
C MET A 33 7.32 4.01 -0.80
N PHE A 34 7.41 3.18 -1.85
CA PHE A 34 7.69 3.64 -3.21
C PHE A 34 6.64 4.65 -3.69
N LEU A 35 5.36 4.31 -3.54
CA LEU A 35 4.23 5.14 -3.98
C LEU A 35 4.14 6.45 -3.18
N TYR A 36 4.45 6.41 -1.88
CA TYR A 36 4.58 7.60 -1.03
C TYR A 36 5.69 8.54 -1.52
N LYS A 37 6.88 8.02 -1.82
CA LYS A 37 8.00 8.83 -2.34
C LYS A 37 7.67 9.50 -3.68
N ARG A 38 6.73 8.94 -4.45
CA ARG A 38 6.20 9.51 -5.69
C ARG A 38 5.03 10.48 -5.49
N GLY A 39 4.61 10.74 -4.24
CA GLY A 39 3.49 11.62 -3.93
C GLY A 39 2.11 11.03 -4.22
N LEU A 40 2.02 9.72 -4.49
CA LEU A 40 0.76 9.02 -4.78
C LEU A 40 0.00 8.59 -3.53
N MET A 41 0.65 8.64 -2.36
CA MET A 41 0.14 8.24 -1.06
C MET A 41 0.56 9.29 -0.02
N ASN A 42 -0.28 9.55 0.99
CA ASN A 42 0.07 10.46 2.09
C ASN A 42 0.72 9.72 3.27
N ALA A 43 1.33 10.45 4.20
CA ALA A 43 2.06 9.88 5.32
C ALA A 43 1.18 9.06 6.28
N GLU A 44 -0.07 9.49 6.54
CA GLU A 44 -1.00 8.76 7.41
C GLU A 44 -1.37 7.39 6.83
N THR A 45 -1.58 7.30 5.52
CA THR A 45 -1.84 6.05 4.82
C THR A 45 -0.63 5.12 4.88
N LEU A 46 0.56 5.66 4.62
CA LEU A 46 1.81 4.91 4.69
C LEU A 46 2.04 4.31 6.08
N GLU A 47 1.72 5.06 7.13
CA GLU A 47 1.87 4.57 8.51
C GLU A 47 1.01 3.34 8.79
N VAL A 48 -0.20 3.26 8.21
CA VAL A 48 -1.02 2.05 8.31
C VAL A 48 -0.33 0.86 7.65
N TYR A 49 0.22 1.03 6.45
CA TYR A 49 1.00 -0.04 5.80
C TYR A 49 2.23 -0.45 6.64
N ARG A 50 2.91 0.50 7.28
CA ARG A 50 4.05 0.23 8.17
C ARG A 50 3.65 -0.64 9.35
N LEU A 51 2.52 -0.34 10.00
CA LEU A 51 1.99 -1.12 11.12
C LEU A 51 1.58 -2.55 10.67
N CYS A 52 1.01 -2.68 9.47
CA CYS A 52 0.62 -3.97 8.91
C CYS A 52 1.80 -4.80 8.40
N SER A 53 3.01 -4.23 8.29
CA SER A 53 4.15 -4.87 7.63
C SER A 53 4.60 -6.20 8.24
N ARG A 54 4.27 -6.44 9.52
CA ARG A 54 4.59 -7.68 10.24
C ARG A 54 3.42 -8.66 10.33
N LEU A 55 2.26 -8.29 9.79
CA LEU A 55 1.00 -9.00 9.94
C LEU A 55 0.44 -9.30 8.54
N ASP A 56 0.83 -10.44 7.97
CA ASP A 56 0.49 -10.78 6.57
C ASP A 56 -1.03 -10.84 6.33
N HIS A 57 -1.82 -11.18 7.34
CA HIS A 57 -3.29 -11.22 7.28
C HIS A 57 -3.99 -9.88 7.56
N GLN A 58 -3.26 -8.86 8.00
CA GLN A 58 -3.87 -7.58 8.36
C GLN A 58 -4.21 -6.79 7.09
N ASP A 59 -5.49 -6.39 6.98
CA ASP A 59 -5.97 -5.52 5.93
C ASP A 59 -5.66 -4.04 6.26
N PRO A 60 -4.76 -3.37 5.51
CA PRO A 60 -4.50 -1.96 5.70
C PRO A 60 -5.68 -1.08 5.24
N LEU A 61 -6.46 -1.49 4.23
CA LEU A 61 -7.56 -0.68 3.68
C LEU A 61 -8.71 -0.56 4.68
N ALA A 62 -9.03 -1.66 5.38
CA ALA A 62 -9.98 -1.63 6.48
C ALA A 62 -9.55 -0.64 7.57
N ILE A 63 -8.28 -0.66 7.99
CA ILE A 63 -7.77 0.26 9.02
C ILE A 63 -7.78 1.72 8.54
N ILE A 64 -7.39 1.97 7.28
CA ILE A 64 -7.43 3.32 6.68
C ILE A 64 -8.86 3.87 6.71
N ARG A 65 -9.83 3.04 6.29
CA ARG A 65 -11.26 3.39 6.31
C ARG A 65 -11.75 3.69 7.73
N ASP A 66 -11.44 2.81 8.69
CA ASP A 66 -11.89 2.95 10.07
C ASP A 66 -11.29 4.19 10.75
N ARG A 67 -10.06 4.57 10.38
CA ARG A 67 -9.40 5.80 10.86
C ARG A 67 -9.85 7.06 10.14
N GLY A 68 -10.59 6.94 9.04
CA GLY A 68 -11.02 8.07 8.21
C GLY A 68 -9.89 8.83 7.52
N CYS A 69 -8.68 8.25 7.46
CA CYS A 69 -7.55 8.83 6.75
C CYS A 69 -7.52 8.33 5.29
N GLY A 70 -6.65 8.90 4.46
CA GLY A 70 -6.35 8.33 3.14
C GLY A 70 -7.52 8.19 2.16
N LYS A 71 -8.55 9.05 2.21
CA LYS A 71 -9.75 8.96 1.34
C LYS A 71 -9.42 8.82 -0.15
N TYR A 72 -8.51 9.66 -0.66
CA TYR A 72 -8.02 9.56 -2.04
C TYR A 72 -7.35 8.21 -2.35
N TRP A 73 -6.66 7.62 -1.37
CA TRP A 73 -6.04 6.31 -1.52
C TRP A 73 -7.10 5.21 -1.64
N LEU A 74 -8.15 5.24 -0.81
CA LEU A 74 -9.26 4.29 -0.89
C LEU A 74 -9.97 4.37 -2.26
N GLU A 75 -10.21 5.58 -2.77
CA GLU A 75 -10.77 5.79 -4.11
C GLU A 75 -9.90 5.15 -5.21
N LYS A 76 -8.57 5.28 -5.12
CA LYS A 76 -7.63 4.64 -6.06
C LYS A 76 -7.60 3.12 -5.95
N MET A 77 -7.91 2.60 -4.77
CA MET A 77 -8.00 1.16 -4.52
C MET A 77 -9.37 0.58 -4.91
N GLY A 78 -10.36 1.44 -5.18
CA GLY A 78 -11.70 1.05 -5.61
C GLY A 78 -12.58 0.50 -4.48
N VAL A 79 -12.36 0.96 -3.25
CA VAL A 79 -13.04 0.50 -2.02
C VAL A 79 -13.61 1.65 -1.19
#